data_AF-A0A352NGV4-F1
#
_entry.id   AF-A0A352NGV4-F1
#
_cell.length_a   1.000
_cell.length_b   1.000
_cell.length_c   1.000
_cell.angle_alpha   90.00
_cell.angle_beta   90.00
_cell.angle_gamma   90.00
#
_symmetry.space_group_name_H-M   'P 1'
#
loop_
_entity.id
_entity.type
_entity.pdbx_description
1 polymer ?
#
loop_
_entity_poly.entity_id
_entity_poly.type
_entity_poly.pdbx_seq_one_letter_code
_entity_poly.pdbx_strand_id
1 'polypeptide(L)'
;QAGIFLAGSLLGTPPMQSIEQGIRVARAIESYLQTKRMHVMMGIDLDKTSRFRMDTGKIESSKGVKAENYTREEAMLEAKRCLKCDCKDCLDACDMMKWYKKMPKSIVSDVRRSFNSVESLQPGVAGSTRVLSSCNDCGLCGTVCSENIDMGDFLLEARRIMHREGSLPPAFHDFWIRDMKFSESEKAYVAKNAPGYQKSAYVFFPGCQLGASEPAYVEKSYAYLLEKVPQTGIVLGCCGAPAEWAGDEDLTKETTGRILRQWEDMGKPAFILACPTCNKMLIKYLPQIERMSLYDFIKTKGMPSKHIMGSSTVSIFDPCSSRYDESMQKSVRELVLKAGFAIDELPYRGKTAQCCGYGGHIYTANPALAKDIAEKRVELGPNPYITYCTNCRDIFADRNKPCRHVLDVLFNINDELRKPPSLTERRSNRVTLKAALLKNIWYEDYEEAPQKPAIFISPELMDKLNRQLIVEDDIRDTIKYCESSGNKIFNPEQDYYIGHQRQGIFTYWVIYRAENDGYRIINTYCHRLNIEGE
;
A
#
# COMPACT_ATOMS: atom_id res chain seq x y z
N GLN A 1 14.34 -8.96 -49.56
CA GLN A 1 15.70 -8.40 -49.42
C GLN A 1 16.68 -9.55 -49.29
N ALA A 2 17.76 -9.54 -50.08
CA ALA A 2 18.90 -10.44 -49.88
C ALA A 2 19.89 -9.79 -48.90
N GLY A 3 20.53 -10.59 -48.05
CA GLY A 3 21.40 -10.11 -46.97
C GLY A 3 22.07 -11.29 -46.26
N ILE A 4 23.13 -11.01 -45.50
CA ILE A 4 23.96 -12.01 -44.82
C ILE A 4 23.87 -11.73 -43.31
N PHE A 5 23.72 -12.79 -42.52
CA PHE A 5 23.82 -12.71 -41.06
C PHE A 5 25.30 -12.83 -40.65
N LEU A 6 25.84 -11.80 -40.01
CA LEU A 6 27.24 -11.73 -39.55
C LEU A 6 27.30 -11.44 -38.05
N ALA A 7 28.16 -12.14 -37.31
CA ALA A 7 28.36 -11.95 -35.88
C ALA A 7 29.75 -12.40 -35.41
N GLY A 8 30.15 -11.89 -34.26
CA GLY A 8 31.20 -12.37 -33.39
C GLY A 8 32.61 -12.05 -33.86
N SER A 9 33.48 -13.06 -33.85
CA SER A 9 34.90 -12.89 -34.18
C SER A 9 35.11 -12.46 -35.62
N LEU A 10 34.16 -12.77 -36.51
CA LEU A 10 34.13 -12.28 -37.89
C LEU A 10 34.00 -10.75 -37.98
N LEU A 11 33.50 -10.11 -36.92
CA LEU A 11 33.41 -8.65 -36.77
C LEU A 11 34.53 -8.09 -35.87
N GLY A 12 35.54 -8.90 -35.52
CA GLY A 12 36.66 -8.48 -34.67
C GLY A 12 36.30 -8.27 -33.20
N THR A 13 35.18 -8.83 -32.72
CA THR A 13 34.73 -8.60 -31.33
C THR A 13 35.37 -9.57 -30.31
N PRO A 14 35.57 -9.16 -29.04
CA PRO A 14 36.05 -10.03 -27.97
C PRO A 14 35.17 -11.27 -27.75
N PRO A 15 35.69 -12.35 -27.12
CA PRO A 15 34.96 -13.63 -26.98
C PRO A 15 33.56 -13.51 -26.37
N MET A 16 33.39 -12.70 -25.31
CA MET A 16 32.08 -12.50 -24.67
C MET A 16 31.09 -11.74 -25.57
N GLN A 17 31.56 -10.73 -26.30
CA GLN A 17 30.74 -10.04 -27.29
C GLN A 17 30.41 -10.96 -28.47
N SER A 18 31.31 -11.88 -28.83
CA SER A 18 31.06 -12.86 -29.86
C SER A 18 29.94 -13.83 -29.51
N ILE A 19 29.91 -14.33 -28.28
CA ILE A 19 28.81 -15.17 -27.79
C ILE A 19 27.47 -14.41 -27.82
N GLU A 20 27.49 -13.16 -27.34
CA GLU A 20 26.32 -12.28 -27.31
C GLU A 20 25.75 -12.03 -28.72
N GLN A 21 26.61 -11.67 -29.67
CA GLN A 21 26.25 -11.46 -31.07
C GLN A 21 25.76 -12.74 -31.74
N GLY A 22 26.31 -13.90 -31.36
CA GLY A 22 25.83 -15.20 -31.83
C GLY A 22 24.39 -15.48 -31.43
N ILE A 23 24.04 -15.26 -30.16
CA ILE A 23 22.65 -15.41 -29.67
C ILE A 23 21.71 -14.46 -30.40
N ARG A 24 22.17 -13.24 -30.66
CA ARG A 24 21.43 -12.21 -31.40
C ARG A 24 21.13 -12.63 -32.83
N VAL A 25 22.17 -13.02 -33.58
CA VAL A 25 22.02 -13.49 -34.96
C VAL A 25 21.12 -14.72 -35.05
N ALA A 26 21.21 -15.66 -34.09
CA ALA A 26 20.31 -16.80 -34.05
C ALA A 26 18.83 -16.39 -34.00
N ARG A 27 18.47 -15.37 -33.19
CA ARG A 27 17.10 -14.82 -33.14
C ARG A 27 16.71 -14.09 -34.43
N ALA A 28 17.65 -13.39 -35.06
CA ALA A 28 17.40 -12.73 -36.34
C ALA A 28 17.13 -13.76 -37.46
N ILE A 29 17.88 -14.86 -37.47
CA ILE A 29 17.64 -16.01 -38.36
C ILE A 29 16.26 -16.61 -38.10
N GLU A 30 15.91 -16.89 -36.84
CA GLU A 30 14.59 -17.42 -36.47
C GLU A 30 13.45 -16.51 -36.95
N SER A 31 13.55 -15.20 -36.68
CA SER A 31 12.56 -14.23 -37.13
C SER A 31 12.45 -14.19 -38.65
N TYR A 32 13.57 -14.22 -39.38
CA TYR A 32 13.56 -14.28 -40.84
C TYR A 32 12.90 -15.55 -41.37
N LEU A 33 13.14 -16.70 -40.73
CA LEU A 33 12.51 -17.96 -41.12
C LEU A 33 10.97 -17.88 -40.96
N GLN A 34 10.49 -17.21 -39.90
CA GLN A 34 9.07 -17.05 -39.60
C GLN A 34 8.38 -15.99 -40.47
N THR A 35 8.99 -14.82 -40.69
CA THR A 35 8.34 -13.65 -41.31
C THR A 35 8.77 -13.40 -42.75
N LYS A 36 9.83 -14.07 -43.21
CA LYS A 36 10.54 -13.80 -44.48
C LYS A 36 11.07 -12.36 -44.60
N ARG A 37 11.15 -11.62 -43.50
CA ARG A 37 11.66 -10.25 -43.44
C ARG A 37 12.98 -10.22 -42.67
N MET A 38 14.00 -9.62 -43.28
CA MET A 38 15.27 -9.34 -42.61
C MET A 38 15.13 -8.00 -41.89
N HIS A 39 15.32 -8.00 -40.58
CA HIS A 39 15.27 -6.79 -39.77
C HIS A 39 16.67 -6.52 -39.17
N VAL A 40 17.11 -5.26 -39.20
CA VAL A 40 18.26 -4.83 -38.40
C VAL A 40 17.90 -5.02 -36.93
N MET A 41 18.76 -5.69 -36.16
CA MET A 41 18.52 -5.84 -34.73
C MET A 41 18.64 -4.47 -34.05
N MET A 42 17.54 -4.01 -33.45
CA MET A 42 17.54 -2.81 -32.62
C MET A 42 18.46 -3.03 -31.40
N GLY A 43 19.25 -2.02 -31.03
CA GLY A 43 20.11 -2.05 -29.85
C GLY A 43 21.59 -2.38 -30.10
N ILE A 44 22.15 -2.00 -31.25
CA ILE A 44 23.61 -1.94 -31.49
C ILE A 44 24.20 -0.70 -30.79
N ASP A 45 23.84 -0.47 -29.52
CA ASP A 45 24.64 0.40 -28.65
C ASP A 45 25.72 -0.50 -28.07
N LEU A 46 26.82 -0.65 -28.81
CA LEU A 46 28.02 -1.39 -28.37
C LEU A 46 28.72 -0.71 -27.17
N ASP A 47 28.27 0.49 -26.80
CA ASP A 47 28.92 1.37 -25.83
C ASP A 47 28.27 1.37 -24.44
N LYS A 48 27.34 0.44 -24.17
CA LYS A 48 26.73 0.31 -22.85
C LYS A 48 27.50 -0.69 -22.00
N THR A 49 28.42 -0.18 -21.19
CA THR A 49 28.93 -0.92 -20.03
C THR A 49 27.74 -1.34 -19.17
N SER A 50 27.64 -2.63 -18.84
CA SER A 50 26.60 -3.14 -17.94
C SER A 50 26.63 -2.36 -16.63
N ARG A 51 25.49 -1.81 -16.18
CA ARG A 51 25.41 -1.18 -14.85
C ARG A 51 25.21 -2.20 -13.75
N PHE A 52 25.00 -3.48 -14.10
CA PHE A 52 24.89 -4.57 -13.15
C PHE A 52 26.11 -4.62 -12.24
N ARG A 53 25.87 -4.50 -10.94
CA ARG A 53 26.87 -4.66 -9.90
C ARG A 53 26.39 -5.77 -8.99
N MET A 54 27.10 -6.89 -9.01
CA MET A 54 26.84 -7.95 -8.07
C MET A 54 27.53 -7.64 -6.74
N ASP A 55 26.78 -7.73 -5.64
CA ASP A 55 27.39 -7.68 -4.32
C ASP A 55 28.22 -8.95 -4.08
N THR A 56 29.53 -8.77 -3.96
CA THR A 56 30.50 -9.84 -3.71
C THR A 56 30.97 -9.86 -2.26
N GLY A 57 30.49 -8.96 -1.40
CA GLY A 57 30.99 -8.80 -0.03
C GLY A 57 30.75 -10.01 0.88
N LYS A 58 29.80 -10.88 0.53
CA LYS A 58 29.50 -12.14 1.25
C LYS A 58 30.13 -13.38 0.60
N ILE A 59 30.95 -13.20 -0.43
CA ILE A 59 31.50 -14.30 -1.24
C ILE A 59 32.95 -14.52 -0.85
N GLU A 60 33.27 -15.74 -0.41
CA GLU A 60 34.66 -16.12 -0.11
C GLU A 60 35.49 -16.21 -1.39
N SER A 61 36.65 -15.56 -1.39
CA SER A 61 37.55 -15.57 -2.54
C SER A 61 38.25 -16.92 -2.67
N SER A 62 38.30 -17.45 -3.89
CA SER A 62 38.99 -18.69 -4.23
C SER A 62 39.98 -18.48 -5.37
N LYS A 63 41.13 -19.16 -5.30
CA LYS A 63 42.12 -19.16 -6.39
C LYS A 63 41.59 -19.91 -7.61
N GLY A 64 41.82 -19.36 -8.80
CA GLY A 64 41.42 -20.00 -10.04
C GLY A 64 42.33 -21.16 -10.44
N VAL A 65 41.74 -22.14 -11.11
CA VAL A 65 42.47 -23.27 -11.68
C VAL A 65 43.09 -22.80 -13.00
N LYS A 66 44.40 -22.69 -13.09
CA LYS A 66 45.10 -22.30 -14.32
C LYS A 66 45.62 -23.54 -15.05
N ALA A 67 45.01 -23.89 -16.17
CA ALA A 67 45.47 -24.97 -17.05
C ALA A 67 45.28 -24.58 -18.53
N GLU A 68 46.21 -24.97 -19.41
CA GLU A 68 46.04 -24.82 -20.88
C GLU A 68 44.98 -25.79 -21.42
N ASN A 69 44.88 -26.98 -20.83
CA ASN A 69 43.83 -27.97 -21.09
C ASN A 69 43.32 -28.49 -19.74
N TYR A 70 42.05 -28.28 -19.46
CA TYR A 70 41.44 -28.74 -18.21
C TYR A 70 41.16 -30.25 -18.27
N THR A 71 41.56 -30.98 -17.24
CA THR A 71 40.94 -32.27 -16.92
C THR A 71 39.49 -32.07 -16.47
N ARG A 72 38.68 -33.14 -16.46
CA ARG A 72 37.28 -33.07 -16.00
C ARG A 72 37.15 -32.51 -14.58
N GLU A 73 38.05 -32.91 -13.69
CA GLU A 73 38.04 -32.50 -12.28
C GLU A 73 38.40 -31.02 -12.13
N GLU A 74 39.42 -30.56 -12.85
CA GLU A 74 39.82 -29.15 -12.88
C GLU A 74 38.72 -28.26 -13.46
N ALA A 75 38.03 -28.70 -14.53
CA ALA A 75 36.90 -27.99 -15.10
C ALA A 75 35.73 -27.88 -14.10
N MET A 76 35.45 -28.95 -13.35
CA MET A 76 34.41 -28.94 -12.31
C MET A 76 34.77 -28.01 -11.15
N LEU A 77 36.03 -27.99 -10.72
CA LEU A 77 36.51 -27.09 -9.67
C LEU A 77 36.40 -25.62 -10.11
N GLU A 78 36.81 -25.30 -11.33
CA GLU A 78 36.68 -23.94 -11.87
C GLU A 78 35.20 -23.55 -12.05
N ALA A 79 34.36 -24.46 -12.55
CA ALA A 79 32.92 -24.20 -12.70
C ALA A 79 32.21 -23.93 -11.35
N LYS A 80 32.64 -24.57 -10.25
CA LYS A 80 32.12 -24.30 -8.90
C LYS A 80 32.44 -22.88 -8.40
N ARG A 81 33.45 -22.23 -8.95
CA ARG A 81 33.77 -20.82 -8.66
C ARG A 81 32.82 -19.84 -9.35
N CYS A 82 32.03 -20.30 -10.33
CA CYS A 82 31.04 -19.47 -11.00
C CYS A 82 29.92 -19.09 -10.02
N LEU A 83 29.75 -17.78 -9.84
CA LEU A 83 28.74 -17.21 -8.95
C LEU A 83 27.33 -17.26 -9.55
N LYS A 84 27.20 -17.75 -10.78
CA LYS A 84 25.96 -17.77 -11.56
C LYS A 84 25.28 -16.39 -11.54
N CYS A 85 26.10 -15.35 -11.77
CA CYS A 85 25.70 -13.96 -11.73
C CYS A 85 24.43 -13.76 -12.57
N ASP A 86 23.37 -13.29 -11.94
CA ASP A 86 22.07 -13.09 -12.59
C ASP A 86 21.41 -11.81 -12.05
N CYS A 87 20.67 -11.13 -12.92
CA CYS A 87 19.99 -9.88 -12.58
C CYS A 87 18.69 -10.20 -11.82
N LYS A 88 18.82 -10.51 -10.53
CA LYS A 88 17.72 -10.99 -9.66
C LYS A 88 17.37 -10.08 -8.49
N ASP A 89 18.10 -8.99 -8.28
CA ASP A 89 17.88 -8.11 -7.11
C ASP A 89 16.42 -7.66 -6.95
N CYS A 90 15.76 -7.30 -8.06
CA CYS A 90 14.35 -6.91 -8.05
C CYS A 90 13.39 -8.08 -7.72
N LEU A 91 13.71 -9.30 -8.18
CA LEU A 91 12.97 -10.52 -7.82
C LEU A 91 13.18 -10.82 -6.34
N ASP A 92 14.42 -10.76 -5.86
CA ASP A 92 14.80 -11.04 -4.48
C ASP A 92 14.23 -10.02 -3.49
N ALA A 93 13.95 -8.80 -3.94
CA ALA A 93 13.32 -7.76 -3.13
C ALA A 93 11.78 -7.74 -3.20
N CYS A 94 11.14 -8.40 -4.19
CA CYS A 94 9.70 -8.27 -4.44
C CYS A 94 8.93 -9.57 -4.20
N ASP A 95 8.11 -9.62 -3.14
CA ASP A 95 7.29 -10.80 -2.82
C ASP A 95 6.29 -11.16 -3.91
N MET A 96 5.72 -10.17 -4.60
CA MET A 96 4.83 -10.44 -5.73
C MET A 96 5.56 -11.22 -6.83
N MET A 97 6.76 -10.79 -7.21
CA MET A 97 7.54 -11.48 -8.24
C MET A 97 7.95 -12.89 -7.79
N LYS A 98 8.34 -13.06 -6.51
CA LYS A 98 8.64 -14.38 -5.92
C LYS A 98 7.42 -15.29 -5.91
N TRP A 99 6.28 -14.77 -5.49
CA TRP A 99 5.02 -15.50 -5.39
C TRP A 99 4.60 -16.09 -6.73
N TYR A 100 4.62 -15.26 -7.78
CA TYR A 100 4.30 -15.70 -9.13
C TYR A 100 5.44 -16.42 -9.84
N LYS A 101 6.66 -16.39 -9.29
CA LYS A 101 7.90 -16.88 -9.92
C LYS A 101 8.14 -16.26 -11.30
N LYS A 102 7.88 -14.96 -11.42
CA LYS A 102 7.95 -14.22 -12.69
C LYS A 102 8.95 -13.07 -12.63
N MET A 103 9.88 -13.08 -13.59
CA MET A 103 10.81 -11.98 -13.85
C MET A 103 10.10 -10.80 -14.54
N PRO A 104 10.64 -9.56 -14.44
CA PRO A 104 10.06 -8.37 -15.05
C PRO A 104 9.60 -8.55 -16.51
N LYS A 105 10.42 -9.17 -17.36
CA LYS A 105 10.09 -9.41 -18.78
C LYS A 105 8.83 -10.27 -18.96
N SER A 106 8.62 -11.27 -18.11
CA SER A 106 7.41 -12.11 -18.15
C SER A 106 6.18 -11.31 -17.73
N ILE A 107 6.32 -10.50 -16.67
CA ILE A 107 5.22 -9.65 -16.18
C ILE A 107 4.82 -8.62 -17.24
N VAL A 108 5.79 -8.01 -17.93
CA VAL A 108 5.51 -7.11 -19.07
C VAL A 108 4.72 -7.82 -20.16
N SER A 109 5.06 -9.07 -20.48
CA SER A 109 4.30 -9.86 -21.46
C SER A 109 2.87 -10.14 -20.99
N ASP A 110 2.67 -10.43 -19.69
CA ASP A 110 1.34 -10.67 -19.12
C ASP A 110 0.48 -9.41 -19.18
N VAL A 111 1.05 -8.25 -18.84
CA VAL A 111 0.38 -6.96 -18.89
C VAL A 111 -0.01 -6.58 -20.32
N ARG A 112 0.87 -6.82 -21.29
CA ARG A 112 0.53 -6.58 -22.71
C ARG A 112 -0.66 -7.42 -23.16
N ARG A 113 -0.74 -8.68 -22.73
CA ARG A 113 -1.88 -9.55 -23.02
C ARG A 113 -3.18 -9.07 -22.37
N SER A 114 -3.11 -8.40 -21.21
CA SER A 114 -4.31 -7.87 -20.55
C SER A 114 -4.93 -6.66 -21.28
N PHE A 115 -4.19 -5.97 -22.14
CA PHE A 115 -4.75 -4.88 -22.97
C PHE A 115 -5.52 -5.37 -24.20
N ASN A 116 -5.25 -6.59 -24.66
CA ASN A 116 -5.89 -7.14 -25.87
C ASN A 116 -7.24 -7.78 -25.52
N SER A 117 -8.33 -7.20 -26.02
CA SER A 117 -9.71 -7.65 -25.77
C SER A 117 -10.03 -9.07 -26.29
N VAL A 118 -9.28 -9.57 -27.28
CA VAL A 118 -9.41 -10.95 -27.80
C VAL A 118 -8.60 -11.95 -26.95
N GLU A 119 -7.44 -11.53 -26.44
CA GLU A 119 -6.60 -12.38 -25.58
C GLU A 119 -7.14 -12.41 -24.14
N SER A 120 -7.78 -11.33 -23.66
CA SER A 120 -8.36 -11.22 -22.32
C SER A 120 -9.49 -12.21 -22.02
N LEU A 121 -10.10 -12.78 -23.06
CA LEU A 121 -11.12 -13.84 -22.98
C LEU A 121 -10.52 -15.25 -22.90
N GLN A 122 -9.21 -15.42 -23.09
CA GLN A 122 -8.56 -16.73 -23.02
C GLN A 122 -8.34 -17.19 -21.56
N PRO A 123 -8.52 -18.50 -21.26
CA PRO A 123 -8.17 -19.08 -19.97
C PRO A 123 -6.70 -18.81 -19.63
N GLY A 124 -6.45 -17.98 -18.61
CA GLY A 124 -5.09 -17.57 -18.20
C GLY A 124 -4.88 -16.05 -18.10
N VAL A 125 -5.62 -15.23 -18.86
CA VAL A 125 -5.47 -13.76 -18.82
C VAL A 125 -6.15 -13.12 -17.61
N ALA A 126 -7.19 -13.76 -17.05
CA ALA A 126 -7.67 -13.45 -15.70
C ALA A 126 -6.56 -13.56 -14.64
N GLY A 127 -5.55 -14.40 -14.88
CA GLY A 127 -4.34 -14.48 -14.08
C GLY A 127 -3.44 -13.24 -14.24
N SER A 128 -3.33 -12.70 -15.45
CA SER A 128 -2.53 -11.48 -15.74
C SER A 128 -3.08 -10.24 -15.02
N THR A 129 -4.40 -10.03 -15.04
CA THR A 129 -5.03 -8.92 -14.31
C THR A 129 -4.91 -9.08 -12.79
N ARG A 130 -4.79 -10.31 -12.29
CA ARG A 130 -4.51 -10.55 -10.88
C ARG A 130 -3.04 -10.25 -10.54
N VAL A 131 -2.11 -10.62 -11.41
CA VAL A 131 -0.68 -10.32 -11.26
C VAL A 131 -0.46 -8.81 -11.18
N LEU A 132 -0.99 -8.01 -12.11
CA LEU A 132 -0.80 -6.55 -12.04
C LEU A 132 -1.39 -5.94 -10.76
N SER A 133 -2.58 -6.42 -10.36
CA SER A 133 -3.30 -5.90 -9.20
C SER A 133 -2.72 -6.40 -7.86
N SER A 134 -1.73 -7.29 -7.90
CA SER A 134 -1.03 -7.79 -6.70
C SER A 134 0.15 -6.89 -6.26
N CYS A 135 0.51 -5.88 -7.05
CA CYS A 135 1.61 -4.98 -6.70
C CYS A 135 1.16 -3.93 -5.68
N ASN A 136 1.84 -3.87 -4.53
CA ASN A 136 1.59 -2.89 -3.46
C ASN A 136 2.08 -1.46 -3.76
N ASP A 137 2.63 -1.18 -4.95
CA ASP A 137 3.20 0.13 -5.32
C ASP A 137 4.29 0.62 -4.34
N CYS A 138 5.15 -0.30 -3.89
CA CYS A 138 6.17 0.02 -2.89
C CYS A 138 7.46 0.61 -3.49
N GLY A 139 7.73 0.43 -4.79
CA GLY A 139 8.91 0.94 -5.51
C GLY A 139 10.26 0.30 -5.14
N LEU A 140 10.30 -0.74 -4.30
CA LEU A 140 11.58 -1.32 -3.84
C LEU A 140 12.37 -1.93 -5.00
N CYS A 141 11.67 -2.52 -5.97
CA CYS A 141 12.26 -3.06 -7.19
C CYS A 141 13.05 -2.00 -7.98
N GLY A 142 12.57 -0.75 -8.03
CA GLY A 142 13.28 0.34 -8.68
C GLY A 142 14.54 0.73 -7.90
N THR A 143 14.45 0.77 -6.57
CA THR A 143 15.58 1.13 -5.69
C THR A 143 16.75 0.15 -5.77
N VAL A 144 16.47 -1.16 -5.85
CA VAL A 144 17.52 -2.20 -5.89
C VAL A 144 18.01 -2.52 -7.30
N CYS A 145 17.31 -2.06 -8.34
CA CYS A 145 17.68 -2.35 -9.72
C CYS A 145 18.84 -1.45 -10.17
N SER A 146 19.96 -2.05 -10.58
CA SER A 146 21.10 -1.30 -11.13
C SER A 146 20.78 -0.48 -12.39
N GLU A 147 19.71 -0.84 -13.10
CA GLU A 147 19.24 -0.15 -14.29
C GLU A 147 18.13 0.89 -13.99
N ASN A 148 17.73 1.04 -12.72
CA ASN A 148 16.60 1.87 -12.26
C ASN A 148 15.25 1.49 -12.91
N ILE A 149 15.00 0.20 -13.12
CA ILE A 149 13.73 -0.29 -13.65
C ILE A 149 12.73 -0.43 -12.50
N ASP A 150 11.75 0.48 -12.41
CA ASP A 150 10.67 0.40 -11.43
C ASP A 150 9.45 -0.33 -12.00
N MET A 151 9.24 -1.57 -11.53
CA MET A 151 8.06 -2.35 -11.90
C MET A 151 6.79 -1.87 -11.19
N GLY A 152 6.89 -1.15 -10.07
CA GLY A 152 5.75 -0.52 -9.40
C GLY A 152 5.12 0.54 -10.30
N ASP A 153 5.93 1.47 -10.79
CA ASP A 153 5.49 2.52 -11.72
C ASP A 153 4.94 1.92 -13.02
N PHE A 154 5.62 0.93 -13.62
CA PHE A 154 5.12 0.24 -14.81
C PHE A 154 3.72 -0.37 -14.60
N LEU A 155 3.50 -1.04 -13.46
CA LEU A 155 2.21 -1.66 -13.16
C LEU A 155 1.14 -0.64 -12.80
N LEU A 156 1.51 0.49 -12.20
CA LEU A 156 0.61 1.60 -11.96
C LEU A 156 0.15 2.24 -13.28
N GLU A 157 1.03 2.48 -14.23
CA GLU A 157 0.66 2.98 -15.56
C GLU A 157 -0.27 2.00 -16.29
N ALA A 158 0.00 0.69 -16.17
CA ALA A 158 -0.91 -0.31 -16.70
C ALA A 158 -2.31 -0.24 -16.06
N ARG A 159 -2.40 -0.06 -14.74
CA ARG A 159 -3.69 0.16 -14.05
C ARG A 159 -4.41 1.39 -14.57
N ARG A 160 -3.71 2.52 -14.80
CA ARG A 160 -4.31 3.75 -15.34
C ARG A 160 -4.91 3.55 -16.73
N ILE A 161 -4.17 2.88 -17.62
CA ILE A 161 -4.66 2.54 -18.96
C ILE A 161 -5.92 1.67 -18.84
N MET A 162 -5.87 0.59 -18.06
CA MET A 162 -7.02 -0.31 -17.91
C MET A 162 -8.22 0.37 -17.23
N HIS A 163 -8.00 1.28 -16.29
CA HIS A 163 -9.06 2.05 -15.66
C HIS A 163 -9.74 2.97 -16.67
N ARG A 164 -8.95 3.72 -17.45
CA ARG A 164 -9.45 4.63 -18.50
C ARG A 164 -10.24 3.90 -19.58
N GLU A 165 -9.83 2.69 -19.93
CA GLU A 165 -10.51 1.82 -20.92
C GLU A 165 -11.70 1.05 -20.32
N GLY A 166 -11.92 1.13 -19.01
CA GLY A 166 -12.97 0.37 -18.31
C GLY A 166 -12.71 -1.14 -18.22
N SER A 167 -11.49 -1.60 -18.49
CA SER A 167 -11.09 -3.01 -18.49
C SER A 167 -10.53 -3.48 -17.14
N LEU A 168 -10.20 -2.56 -16.22
CA LEU A 168 -9.76 -2.89 -14.87
C LEU A 168 -10.96 -3.36 -14.01
N PRO A 169 -10.94 -4.55 -13.39
CA PRO A 169 -12.05 -5.04 -12.57
C PRO A 169 -12.34 -4.10 -11.38
N PRO A 170 -13.51 -3.45 -11.32
CA PRO A 170 -13.80 -2.47 -10.27
C PRO A 170 -13.78 -3.06 -8.85
N ALA A 171 -14.12 -4.36 -8.75
CA ALA A 171 -14.13 -5.11 -7.49
C ALA A 171 -12.78 -5.14 -6.76
N PHE A 172 -11.66 -4.91 -7.46
CA PHE A 172 -10.35 -4.86 -6.80
C PHE A 172 -10.15 -3.57 -6.00
N HIS A 173 -10.81 -2.47 -6.37
CA HIS A 173 -10.56 -1.17 -5.75
C HIS A 173 -11.78 -0.58 -5.05
N ASP A 174 -13.00 -1.07 -5.34
CA ASP A 174 -14.28 -0.52 -4.87
C ASP A 174 -14.31 -0.18 -3.37
N PHE A 175 -14.01 -1.15 -2.50
CA PHE A 175 -14.06 -0.94 -1.05
C PHE A 175 -13.19 0.25 -0.60
N TRP A 176 -11.96 0.32 -1.08
CA TRP A 176 -10.99 1.35 -0.70
C TRP A 176 -11.37 2.72 -1.26
N ILE A 177 -11.97 2.77 -2.46
CA ILE A 177 -12.52 3.99 -3.03
C ILE A 177 -13.73 4.47 -2.23
N ARG A 178 -14.65 3.58 -1.82
CA ARG A 178 -15.77 3.93 -0.94
C ARG A 178 -15.30 4.44 0.42
N ASP A 179 -14.29 3.79 1.02
CA ASP A 179 -13.71 4.23 2.30
C ASP A 179 -12.99 5.59 2.19
N MET A 180 -12.32 5.83 1.07
CA MET A 180 -11.75 7.14 0.75
C MET A 180 -12.85 8.20 0.64
N LYS A 181 -13.89 7.95 -0.15
CA LYS A 181 -15.03 8.87 -0.31
C LYS A 181 -15.74 9.13 1.01
N PHE A 182 -15.83 8.15 1.90
CA PHE A 182 -16.34 8.36 3.26
C PHE A 182 -15.48 9.36 4.04
N SER A 183 -14.15 9.26 3.96
CA SER A 183 -13.21 10.20 4.61
C SER A 183 -13.36 11.63 4.08
N GLU A 184 -13.78 11.78 2.83
CA GLU A 184 -14.01 13.06 2.15
C GLU A 184 -15.44 13.58 2.31
N SER A 185 -16.32 12.84 3.00
CA SER A 185 -17.72 13.24 3.19
C SER A 185 -17.88 14.20 4.36
N GLU A 186 -19.03 14.90 4.39
CA GLU A 186 -19.49 15.71 5.53
C GLU A 186 -19.41 14.98 6.88
N LYS A 187 -19.43 13.65 6.91
CA LYS A 187 -19.38 12.88 8.16
C LYS A 187 -17.99 12.84 8.81
N ALA A 188 -16.93 12.95 8.02
CA ALA A 188 -15.56 12.72 8.49
C ALA A 188 -14.57 13.84 8.13
N TYR A 189 -14.84 14.58 7.05
CA TYR A 189 -13.96 15.64 6.60
C TYR A 189 -14.03 16.86 7.53
N VAL A 190 -12.86 17.42 7.86
CA VAL A 190 -12.72 18.67 8.61
C VAL A 190 -11.62 19.48 7.97
N ALA A 191 -11.86 20.76 7.74
CA ALA A 191 -10.81 21.72 7.45
C ALA A 191 -11.09 23.02 8.19
N LYS A 192 -10.26 23.34 9.18
CA LYS A 192 -10.44 24.50 10.04
C LYS A 192 -9.12 25.21 10.26
N ASN A 193 -9.14 26.53 10.16
CA ASN A 193 -8.02 27.35 10.62
C ASN A 193 -7.84 27.21 12.12
N ALA A 194 -6.64 27.57 12.60
CA ALA A 194 -6.35 27.65 14.02
C ALA A 194 -7.45 28.40 14.79
N PRO A 195 -7.82 27.99 16.01
CA PRO A 195 -8.88 28.62 16.79
C PRO A 195 -8.66 30.13 16.96
N GLY A 196 -9.64 30.93 16.54
CA GLY A 196 -9.56 32.40 16.58
C GLY A 196 -8.81 33.07 15.42
N TYR A 197 -8.34 32.31 14.42
CA TYR A 197 -7.60 32.85 13.28
C TYR A 197 -8.33 32.64 11.95
N GLN A 198 -8.19 33.61 11.04
CA GLN A 198 -8.71 33.53 9.67
C GLN A 198 -7.74 32.84 8.70
N LYS A 199 -6.47 32.74 9.07
CA LYS A 199 -5.40 32.05 8.33
C LYS A 199 -4.48 31.33 9.31
N SER A 200 -3.96 30.18 8.89
CA SER A 200 -3.03 29.40 9.70
C SER A 200 -1.59 29.58 9.20
N ALA A 201 -0.62 29.49 10.10
CA ALA A 201 0.80 29.44 9.71
C ALA A 201 1.20 28.00 9.35
N TYR A 202 0.66 27.05 10.10
CA TYR A 202 0.81 25.62 9.85
C TYR A 202 -0.54 24.94 9.76
N VAL A 203 -0.60 23.79 9.09
CA VAL A 203 -1.75 22.89 9.11
C VAL A 203 -1.28 21.50 9.47
N PHE A 204 -1.92 20.90 10.47
CA PHE A 204 -1.75 19.48 10.74
C PHE A 204 -2.59 18.66 9.76
N PHE A 205 -1.92 17.82 8.99
CA PHE A 205 -2.55 16.88 8.07
C PHE A 205 -2.17 15.45 8.53
N PRO A 206 -2.96 14.83 9.43
CA PRO A 206 -2.67 13.49 9.95
C PRO A 206 -2.90 12.37 8.92
N GLY A 207 -3.68 12.65 7.88
CA GLY A 207 -4.20 11.65 6.95
C GLY A 207 -5.40 10.88 7.50
N CYS A 208 -6.10 10.17 6.61
CA CYS A 208 -7.39 9.54 6.92
C CYS A 208 -7.31 8.31 7.84
N GLN A 209 -6.22 7.54 7.79
CA GLN A 209 -6.11 6.28 8.52
C GLN A 209 -5.61 6.43 9.96
N LEU A 210 -4.93 7.54 10.29
CA LEU A 210 -4.37 7.76 11.62
C LEU A 210 -5.48 7.82 12.68
N GLY A 211 -6.43 8.74 12.50
CA GLY A 211 -7.60 8.86 13.36
C GLY A 211 -8.61 7.74 13.20
N ALA A 212 -8.65 7.07 12.04
CA ALA A 212 -9.48 5.88 11.86
C ALA A 212 -9.02 4.72 12.75
N SER A 213 -7.70 4.52 12.89
CA SER A 213 -7.16 3.48 13.76
C SER A 213 -7.27 3.82 15.24
N GLU A 214 -6.98 5.07 15.60
CA GLU A 214 -6.95 5.55 16.98
C GLU A 214 -7.14 7.08 17.00
N PRO A 215 -8.34 7.59 17.36
CA PRO A 215 -8.62 9.02 17.45
C PRO A 215 -7.59 9.79 18.30
N ALA A 216 -7.13 9.18 19.40
CA ALA A 216 -6.17 9.81 20.30
C ALA A 216 -4.82 10.15 19.62
N TYR A 217 -4.41 9.43 18.56
CA TYR A 217 -3.22 9.81 17.78
C TYR A 217 -3.33 11.20 17.17
N VAL A 218 -4.53 11.57 16.72
CA VAL A 218 -4.77 12.89 16.13
C VAL A 218 -4.97 13.92 17.23
N GLU A 219 -5.82 13.64 18.22
CA GLU A 219 -6.15 14.57 19.29
C GLU A 219 -4.92 15.00 20.08
N LYS A 220 -4.08 14.06 20.53
CA LYS A 220 -2.89 14.36 21.33
C LYS A 220 -1.82 15.07 20.51
N SER A 221 -1.61 14.64 19.27
CA SER A 221 -0.67 15.32 18.37
C SER A 221 -1.11 16.75 18.08
N TYR A 222 -2.40 16.96 17.80
CA TYR A 222 -2.91 18.30 17.49
C TYR A 222 -2.89 19.22 18.71
N ALA A 223 -3.26 18.72 19.89
CA ALA A 223 -3.13 19.46 21.15
C ALA A 223 -1.68 19.90 21.41
N TYR A 224 -0.71 19.00 21.19
CA TYR A 224 0.71 19.33 21.29
C TYR A 224 1.14 20.40 20.28
N LEU A 225 0.66 20.31 19.03
CA LEU A 225 0.96 21.32 18.01
C LEU A 225 0.38 22.69 18.38
N LEU A 226 -0.85 22.75 18.88
CA LEU A 226 -1.46 23.99 19.36
C LEU A 226 -0.73 24.58 20.57
N GLU A 227 -0.23 23.74 21.49
CA GLU A 227 0.60 24.20 22.61
C GLU A 227 1.90 24.85 22.12
N LYS A 228 2.58 24.25 21.14
CA LYS A 228 3.87 24.77 20.64
C LYS A 228 3.72 25.91 19.64
N VAL A 229 2.67 25.88 18.82
CA VAL A 229 2.39 26.85 17.76
C VAL A 229 0.85 27.03 17.67
N PRO A 230 0.29 27.99 18.43
CA PRO A 230 -1.16 28.22 18.49
C PRO A 230 -1.82 28.49 17.13
N GLN A 231 -1.07 29.02 16.17
CA GLN A 231 -1.54 29.30 14.81
C GLN A 231 -1.51 28.07 13.87
N THR A 232 -1.82 26.88 14.40
CA THR A 232 -1.87 25.62 13.65
C THR A 232 -3.32 25.19 13.38
N GLY A 233 -3.74 25.20 12.11
CA GLY A 233 -5.01 24.63 11.68
C GLY A 233 -4.96 23.11 11.54
N ILE A 234 -6.07 22.49 11.15
CA ILE A 234 -6.14 21.05 10.89
C ILE A 234 -6.95 20.75 9.63
N VAL A 235 -6.49 19.73 8.89
CA VAL A 235 -7.26 19.13 7.79
C VAL A 235 -7.34 17.62 8.00
N LEU A 236 -8.53 17.13 8.32
CA LEU A 236 -8.88 15.71 8.31
C LEU A 236 -9.45 15.35 6.95
N GLY A 237 -8.67 14.59 6.17
CA GLY A 237 -9.04 14.10 4.85
C GLY A 237 -8.06 13.03 4.35
N CYS A 238 -8.33 12.49 3.18
CA CYS A 238 -7.49 11.56 2.47
C CYS A 238 -6.60 12.29 1.45
N CYS A 239 -5.33 11.88 1.39
CA CYS A 239 -4.37 12.37 0.39
C CYS A 239 -4.58 11.84 -1.05
N GLY A 240 -5.63 11.04 -1.29
CA GLY A 240 -5.91 10.45 -2.60
C GLY A 240 -5.14 9.16 -2.94
N ALA A 241 -4.33 8.62 -2.02
CA ALA A 241 -3.55 7.40 -2.28
C ALA A 241 -4.41 6.20 -2.77
N PRO A 242 -5.63 5.94 -2.27
CA PRO A 242 -6.48 4.89 -2.82
C PRO A 242 -6.89 5.11 -4.29
N ALA A 243 -7.17 6.34 -4.71
CA ALA A 243 -7.48 6.66 -6.11
C ALA A 243 -6.27 6.39 -7.01
N GLU A 244 -5.08 6.82 -6.57
CA GLU A 244 -3.82 6.55 -7.27
C GLU A 244 -3.58 5.06 -7.42
N TRP A 245 -3.71 4.27 -6.34
CA TRP A 245 -3.54 2.82 -6.39
C TRP A 245 -4.54 2.11 -7.30
N ALA A 246 -5.73 2.69 -7.48
CA ALA A 246 -6.75 2.20 -8.40
C ALA A 246 -6.47 2.56 -9.87
N GLY A 247 -5.50 3.43 -10.15
CA GLY A 247 -5.29 4.00 -11.47
C GLY A 247 -6.38 5.00 -11.88
N ASP A 248 -7.20 5.47 -10.95
CA ASP A 248 -8.27 6.43 -11.18
C ASP A 248 -7.68 7.86 -11.20
N GLU A 249 -7.16 8.25 -12.37
CA GLU A 249 -6.49 9.54 -12.55
C GLU A 249 -7.42 10.73 -12.32
N ASP A 250 -8.69 10.61 -12.66
CA ASP A 250 -9.66 11.70 -12.53
C ASP A 250 -10.03 11.92 -11.06
N LEU A 251 -10.28 10.85 -10.32
CA LEU A 251 -10.51 10.94 -8.87
C LEU A 251 -9.25 11.38 -8.12
N THR A 252 -8.06 10.98 -8.59
CA THR A 252 -6.79 11.46 -8.04
C THR A 252 -6.67 12.98 -8.20
N LYS A 253 -6.90 13.51 -9.41
CA LYS A 253 -6.89 14.95 -9.70
C LYS A 253 -7.95 15.71 -8.90
N GLU A 254 -9.16 15.17 -8.79
CA GLU A 254 -10.25 15.77 -8.00
C GLU A 254 -9.82 15.94 -6.54
N THR A 255 -9.29 14.85 -5.94
CA THR A 255 -8.89 14.82 -4.53
C THR A 255 -7.71 15.76 -4.27
N THR A 256 -6.66 15.72 -5.09
CA THR A 256 -5.51 16.62 -4.93
C THR A 256 -5.89 18.07 -5.19
N GLY A 257 -6.80 18.33 -6.13
CA GLY A 257 -7.32 19.67 -6.40
C GLY A 257 -8.14 20.23 -5.23
N ARG A 258 -8.90 19.39 -4.51
CA ARG A 258 -9.59 19.79 -3.28
C ARG A 258 -8.60 20.21 -2.19
N ILE A 259 -7.55 19.42 -1.97
CA ILE A 259 -6.48 19.74 -0.99
C ILE A 259 -5.81 21.05 -1.36
N LEU A 260 -5.52 21.27 -2.66
CA LEU A 260 -4.89 22.51 -3.13
C LEU A 260 -5.76 23.74 -2.83
N ARG A 261 -7.05 23.69 -3.19
CA ARG A 261 -8.00 24.77 -2.87
C ARG A 261 -8.09 25.03 -1.37
N GLN A 262 -8.20 23.97 -0.57
CA GLN A 262 -8.25 24.09 0.88
C GLN A 262 -6.98 24.75 1.45
N TRP A 263 -5.81 24.40 0.92
CA TRP A 263 -4.55 25.01 1.31
C TRP A 263 -4.51 26.50 0.97
N GLU A 264 -5.01 26.91 -0.20
CA GLU A 264 -5.13 28.31 -0.60
C GLU A 264 -6.09 29.09 0.31
N ASP A 265 -7.27 28.53 0.59
CA ASP A 265 -8.29 29.12 1.47
C ASP A 265 -7.78 29.33 2.90
N MET A 266 -6.88 28.46 3.37
CA MET A 266 -6.25 28.56 4.69
C MET A 266 -5.06 29.54 4.74
N GLY A 267 -4.74 30.20 3.63
CA GLY A 267 -3.67 31.19 3.54
C GLY A 267 -2.30 30.62 3.18
N LYS A 268 -2.26 29.45 2.53
CA LYS A 268 -1.04 28.74 2.09
C LYS A 268 -0.07 28.34 3.24
N PRO A 269 -0.56 27.72 4.33
CA PRO A 269 0.29 27.28 5.45
C PRO A 269 1.26 26.15 5.06
N ALA A 270 2.32 25.99 5.85
CA ALA A 270 3.16 24.79 5.78
C ALA A 270 2.44 23.57 6.41
N PHE A 271 2.54 22.40 5.79
CA PHE A 271 1.88 21.19 6.25
C PHE A 271 2.76 20.38 7.21
N ILE A 272 2.21 20.00 8.36
CA ILE A 272 2.81 19.06 9.30
C ILE A 272 2.14 17.69 9.09
N LEU A 273 2.93 16.69 8.68
CA LEU A 273 2.45 15.38 8.25
C LEU A 273 2.85 14.28 9.23
N ALA A 274 1.87 13.50 9.70
CA ALA A 274 2.13 12.30 10.52
C ALA A 274 2.22 11.01 9.70
N CYS A 275 1.64 10.99 8.49
CA CYS A 275 1.55 9.80 7.64
C CYS A 275 2.60 9.84 6.50
N PRO A 276 3.52 8.86 6.42
CA PRO A 276 4.53 8.82 5.35
C PRO A 276 3.93 8.69 3.95
N THR A 277 2.81 7.99 3.80
CA THR A 277 2.10 7.87 2.51
C THR A 277 1.50 9.20 2.08
N CYS A 278 0.98 10.00 3.01
CA CYS A 278 0.52 11.35 2.70
C CYS A 278 1.69 12.23 2.23
N ASN A 279 2.86 12.12 2.87
CA ASN A 279 4.06 12.81 2.40
C ASN A 279 4.45 12.41 0.96
N LYS A 280 4.48 11.10 0.63
CA LYS A 280 4.71 10.59 -0.73
C LYS A 280 3.73 11.21 -1.74
N MET A 281 2.44 11.24 -1.41
CA MET A 281 1.41 11.80 -2.30
C MET A 281 1.55 13.31 -2.50
N LEU A 282 1.83 14.07 -1.44
CA LEU A 282 2.02 15.51 -1.54
C LEU A 282 3.31 15.86 -2.30
N ILE A 283 4.40 15.11 -2.12
CA ILE A 283 5.61 15.28 -2.94
C ILE A 283 5.29 15.11 -4.43
N LYS A 284 4.50 14.08 -4.78
CA LYS A 284 4.18 13.74 -6.17
C LYS A 284 3.22 14.74 -6.83
N TYR A 285 2.15 15.13 -6.13
CA TYR A 285 1.04 15.86 -6.73
C TYR A 285 0.90 17.32 -6.30
N LEU A 286 1.47 17.69 -5.15
CA LEU A 286 1.36 19.03 -4.57
C LEU A 286 2.74 19.53 -4.11
N PRO A 287 3.79 19.49 -4.98
CA PRO A 287 5.16 19.81 -4.59
C PRO A 287 5.32 21.24 -4.06
N GLN A 288 4.43 22.17 -4.44
CA GLN A 288 4.38 23.56 -4.01
C GLN A 288 4.00 23.77 -2.53
N ILE A 289 3.40 22.76 -1.88
CA ILE A 289 3.07 22.84 -0.46
C ILE A 289 4.33 22.55 0.35
N GLU A 290 4.82 23.55 1.07
CA GLU A 290 5.87 23.37 2.08
C GLU A 290 5.40 22.35 3.12
N ARG A 291 6.27 21.42 3.51
CA ARG A 291 5.88 20.28 4.33
C ARG A 291 7.01 19.85 5.24
N MET A 292 6.64 19.34 6.41
CA MET A 292 7.54 18.69 7.35
C MET A 292 6.87 17.52 8.05
N SER A 293 7.67 16.57 8.54
CA SER A 293 7.16 15.48 9.37
C SER A 293 6.77 16.00 10.76
N LEU A 294 5.69 15.46 11.34
CA LEU A 294 5.37 15.63 12.76
C LEU A 294 6.54 15.18 13.65
N TYR A 295 7.28 14.14 13.25
CA TYR A 295 8.38 13.60 14.04
C TYR A 295 9.60 14.52 14.01
N ASP A 296 9.90 15.13 12.86
CA ASP A 296 10.92 16.18 12.76
C ASP A 296 10.55 17.41 13.62
N PHE A 297 9.26 17.78 13.59
CA PHE A 297 8.73 18.87 14.42
C PHE A 297 8.89 18.58 15.92
N ILE A 298 8.48 17.40 16.40
CA ILE A 298 8.61 17.00 17.81
C ILE A 298 10.09 16.93 18.21
N LYS A 299 10.94 16.33 17.37
CA LYS A 299 12.40 16.30 17.62
C LYS A 299 12.96 17.70 17.86
N THR A 300 12.52 18.69 17.06
CA THR A 300 13.01 20.07 17.12
C THR A 300 12.42 20.87 18.27
N LYS A 301 11.12 20.68 18.57
CA LYS A 301 10.40 21.46 19.59
C LYS A 301 10.43 20.83 21.00
N GLY A 302 10.92 19.61 21.12
CA GLY A 302 11.01 18.86 22.36
C GLY A 302 9.97 17.74 22.46
N MET A 303 10.22 16.75 23.32
CA MET A 303 9.26 15.67 23.58
C MET A 303 8.00 16.21 24.28
N PRO A 304 6.83 15.59 24.06
CA PRO A 304 5.66 15.83 24.90
C PRO A 304 5.96 15.50 26.36
N SER A 305 5.33 16.21 27.30
CA SER A 305 5.56 16.06 28.74
C SER A 305 5.17 14.68 29.28
N LYS A 306 4.17 14.04 28.66
CA LYS A 306 3.67 12.71 29.01
C LYS A 306 3.99 11.70 27.90
N HIS A 307 5.24 11.24 27.85
CA HIS A 307 5.68 10.15 26.99
C HIS A 307 5.98 8.90 27.81
N ILE A 308 5.98 7.73 27.16
CA ILE A 308 6.38 6.47 27.77
C ILE A 308 7.89 6.52 28.03
N MET A 309 8.29 6.15 29.24
CA MET A 309 9.68 5.83 29.57
C MET A 309 9.88 4.32 29.41
N GLY A 310 10.36 3.91 28.24
CA GLY A 310 10.69 2.52 27.95
C GLY A 310 12.02 2.12 28.56
N SER A 311 12.19 0.81 28.80
CA SER A 311 13.48 0.20 29.17
C SER A 311 13.75 -1.11 28.41
N SER A 312 12.83 -1.51 27.52
CA SER A 312 12.94 -2.72 26.71
C SER A 312 13.65 -2.46 25.38
N THR A 313 14.14 -3.53 24.77
CA THR A 313 14.63 -3.52 23.39
C THR A 313 13.47 -3.64 22.42
N VAL A 314 13.46 -2.79 21.39
CA VAL A 314 12.45 -2.75 20.32
C VAL A 314 13.13 -2.71 18.95
N SER A 315 12.37 -3.05 17.91
CA SER A 315 12.83 -2.93 16.53
C SER A 315 12.00 -1.91 15.77
N ILE A 316 12.66 -1.05 14.99
CA ILE A 316 11.97 -0.07 14.14
C ILE A 316 11.60 -0.72 12.81
N PHE A 317 10.31 -0.72 12.48
CA PHE A 317 9.84 -1.04 11.13
C PHE A 317 9.63 0.25 10.34
N ASP A 318 10.55 0.53 9.42
CA ASP A 318 10.43 1.64 8.46
C ASP A 318 9.33 1.33 7.43
N PRO A 319 8.26 2.14 7.34
CA PRO A 319 7.26 2.00 6.28
C PRO A 319 7.89 2.18 4.90
N CYS A 320 7.47 1.39 3.91
CA CYS A 320 8.00 1.54 2.55
C CYS A 320 7.79 2.95 1.96
N SER A 321 6.76 3.68 2.40
CA SER A 321 6.48 5.05 1.96
C SER A 321 7.41 6.11 2.58
N SER A 322 8.19 5.80 3.61
CA SER A 322 9.21 6.70 4.16
C SER A 322 10.61 6.45 3.58
N ARG A 323 10.79 5.52 2.63
CA ARG A 323 12.10 5.08 2.12
C ARG A 323 13.04 6.24 1.75
N TYR A 324 12.50 7.28 1.14
CA TYR A 324 13.25 8.44 0.66
C TYR A 324 13.17 9.66 1.59
N ASP A 325 12.65 9.47 2.81
CA ASP A 325 12.56 10.48 3.86
C ASP A 325 13.51 10.10 5.01
N GLU A 326 14.81 10.30 4.76
CA GLU A 326 15.88 9.99 5.73
C GLU A 326 15.75 10.83 7.01
N SER A 327 15.21 12.06 6.90
CA SER A 327 14.94 12.93 8.04
C SER A 327 13.92 12.31 8.99
N MET A 328 12.75 11.93 8.46
CA MET A 328 11.69 11.29 9.22
C MET A 328 12.17 10.00 9.89
N GLN A 329 12.88 9.15 9.15
CA GLN A 329 13.46 7.89 9.65
C GLN A 329 14.41 8.11 10.84
N LYS A 330 15.27 9.13 10.74
CA LYS A 330 16.23 9.48 11.79
C LYS A 330 15.53 10.07 13.00
N SER A 331 14.57 10.97 12.79
CA SER A 331 13.81 11.59 13.87
C SER A 331 13.03 10.56 14.69
N VAL A 332 12.39 9.58 14.05
CA VAL A 332 11.70 8.50 14.77
C VAL A 332 12.66 7.73 15.69
N ARG A 333 13.84 7.33 15.19
CA ARG A 333 14.85 6.62 15.99
C ARG A 333 15.34 7.44 17.17
N GLU A 334 15.68 8.72 16.93
CA GLU A 334 16.12 9.62 18.00
C GLU A 334 15.04 9.81 19.08
N LEU A 335 13.77 9.94 18.69
CA LEU A 335 12.65 10.08 19.62
C LEU A 335 12.43 8.80 20.44
N VAL A 336 12.53 7.62 19.82
CA VAL A 336 12.42 6.33 20.51
C VAL A 336 13.57 6.12 21.51
N LEU A 337 14.81 6.46 21.13
CA LEU A 337 15.97 6.41 22.04
C LEU A 337 15.81 7.39 23.20
N LYS A 338 15.33 8.62 22.94
CA LYS A 338 15.05 9.62 23.98
C LYS A 338 13.95 9.16 24.95
N ALA A 339 13.00 8.36 24.48
CA ALA A 339 11.97 7.74 25.31
C ALA A 339 12.50 6.54 26.14
N GLY A 340 13.81 6.24 26.09
CA GLY A 340 14.47 5.24 26.95
C GLY A 340 14.56 3.83 26.38
N PHE A 341 13.99 3.56 25.19
CA PHE A 341 14.09 2.25 24.55
C PHE A 341 15.49 1.99 23.97
N ALA A 342 15.92 0.74 23.98
CA ALA A 342 17.04 0.28 23.16
C ALA A 342 16.54 -0.15 21.78
N ILE A 343 17.29 0.16 20.72
CA ILE A 343 16.91 -0.20 19.34
C ILE A 343 17.80 -1.33 18.83
N ASP A 344 17.16 -2.44 18.44
CA ASP A 344 17.75 -3.51 17.65
C ASP A 344 17.13 -3.50 16.25
N GLU A 345 17.91 -3.09 15.25
CA GLU A 345 17.41 -2.77 13.91
C GLU A 345 17.03 -4.01 13.11
N LEU A 346 15.90 -3.93 12.38
CA LEU A 346 15.52 -4.93 11.40
C LEU A 346 16.50 -4.97 10.21
N PRO A 347 16.63 -6.11 9.52
CA PRO A 347 17.53 -6.27 8.38
C PRO A 347 17.15 -5.35 7.19
N TYR A 348 15.86 -5.11 6.97
CA TYR A 348 15.36 -4.27 5.88
C TYR A 348 14.88 -2.92 6.43
N ARG A 349 15.66 -1.87 6.17
CA ARG A 349 15.45 -0.52 6.70
C ARG A 349 15.95 0.56 5.74
N GLY A 350 15.56 1.81 6.01
CA GLY A 350 15.91 2.96 5.18
C GLY A 350 15.62 2.73 3.70
N LYS A 351 16.64 2.85 2.84
CA LYS A 351 16.50 2.65 1.38
C LYS A 351 16.03 1.24 0.98
N THR A 352 16.19 0.26 1.87
CA THR A 352 15.76 -1.14 1.61
C THR A 352 14.43 -1.50 2.30
N ALA A 353 13.74 -0.52 2.90
CA ALA A 353 12.49 -0.74 3.60
C ALA A 353 11.44 -1.46 2.74
N GLN A 354 10.90 -2.55 3.28
CA GLN A 354 9.94 -3.43 2.63
C GLN A 354 8.49 -3.04 2.94
N CYS A 355 7.57 -3.41 2.06
CA CYS A 355 6.14 -3.17 2.27
C CYS A 355 5.58 -4.14 3.33
N CYS A 356 4.69 -3.64 4.19
CA CYS A 356 3.90 -4.45 5.12
C CYS A 356 2.75 -5.23 4.45
N GLY A 357 2.44 -4.95 3.18
CA GLY A 357 1.35 -5.58 2.42
C GLY A 357 0.05 -4.78 2.38
N TYR A 358 -0.02 -3.60 2.98
CA TYR A 358 -1.26 -2.80 2.96
C TYR A 358 -1.57 -2.11 1.62
N GLY A 359 -0.56 -1.48 1.00
CA GLY A 359 -0.74 -0.61 -0.16
C GLY A 359 -1.21 -1.33 -1.43
N GLY A 360 -1.65 -0.57 -2.45
CA GLY A 360 -1.96 -1.11 -3.78
C GLY A 360 -3.26 -1.92 -3.89
N HIS A 361 -4.10 -1.93 -2.85
CA HIS A 361 -5.41 -2.64 -2.81
C HIS A 361 -5.30 -4.17 -3.00
N ILE A 362 -4.22 -4.78 -2.52
CA ILE A 362 -3.96 -6.21 -2.72
C ILE A 362 -5.01 -7.15 -2.10
N TYR A 363 -5.74 -6.75 -1.06
CA TYR A 363 -6.61 -7.66 -0.29
C TYR A 363 -7.73 -8.32 -1.09
N THR A 364 -8.27 -7.61 -2.08
CA THR A 364 -9.28 -8.12 -3.01
C THR A 364 -8.64 -8.86 -4.18
N ALA A 365 -7.49 -8.37 -4.65
CA ALA A 365 -6.78 -8.91 -5.80
C ALA A 365 -6.05 -10.23 -5.47
N ASN A 366 -5.40 -10.34 -4.31
CA ASN A 366 -4.64 -11.52 -3.90
C ASN A 366 -4.51 -11.60 -2.36
N PRO A 367 -5.57 -12.00 -1.65
CA PRO A 367 -5.58 -12.08 -0.19
C PRO A 367 -4.52 -13.06 0.37
N ALA A 368 -4.21 -14.13 -0.37
CA ALA A 368 -3.19 -15.10 0.03
C ALA A 368 -1.79 -14.49 0.04
N LEU A 369 -1.43 -13.72 -0.99
CA LEU A 369 -0.16 -12.99 -1.03
C LEU A 369 -0.11 -11.88 0.02
N ALA A 370 -1.21 -11.15 0.25
CA ALA A 370 -1.26 -10.15 1.31
C ALA A 370 -0.97 -10.76 2.70
N LYS A 371 -1.51 -11.95 2.96
CA LYS A 371 -1.23 -12.73 4.18
C LYS A 371 0.24 -13.18 4.26
N ASP A 372 0.76 -13.79 3.20
CA ASP A 372 2.16 -14.24 3.12
C ASP A 372 3.17 -13.08 3.34
N ILE A 373 2.87 -11.91 2.76
CA ILE A 373 3.65 -10.68 2.99
C ILE A 373 3.65 -10.30 4.47
N ALA A 374 2.47 -10.27 5.11
CA ALA A 374 2.37 -9.89 6.51
C ALA A 374 3.11 -10.87 7.44
N GLU A 375 2.99 -12.18 7.19
CA GLU A 375 3.65 -13.25 7.96
C GLU A 375 5.17 -13.12 7.89
N LYS A 376 5.74 -12.97 6.68
CA LYS A 376 7.19 -12.74 6.52
C LYS A 376 7.70 -11.49 7.24
N ARG A 377 6.84 -10.47 7.44
CA ARG A 377 7.25 -9.18 8.03
C ARG A 377 7.33 -9.27 9.54
N VAL A 378 6.39 -9.99 10.16
CA VAL A 378 6.41 -10.20 11.62
C VAL A 378 7.56 -11.11 12.05
N GLU A 379 8.06 -11.95 11.15
CA GLU A 379 9.22 -12.84 11.35
C GLU A 379 10.59 -12.17 11.16
N LEU A 380 10.67 -10.90 10.73
CA LEU A 380 11.95 -10.22 10.47
C LEU A 380 12.81 -10.01 11.72
N GLY A 381 12.23 -10.06 12.91
CA GLY A 381 12.95 -9.94 14.17
C GLY A 381 12.09 -10.33 15.38
N PRO A 382 12.70 -10.74 16.50
CA PRO A 382 11.97 -11.24 17.67
C PRO A 382 11.34 -10.12 18.51
N ASN A 383 11.96 -8.94 18.59
CA ASN A 383 11.54 -7.85 19.50
C ASN A 383 10.19 -7.23 19.11
N PRO A 384 9.47 -6.58 20.04
CA PRO A 384 8.32 -5.73 19.72
C PRO A 384 8.67 -4.65 18.69
N TYR A 385 7.73 -4.35 17.80
CA TYR A 385 7.93 -3.37 16.74
C TYR A 385 7.45 -1.98 17.14
N ILE A 386 8.19 -0.95 16.73
CA ILE A 386 7.69 0.42 16.63
C ILE A 386 7.67 0.80 15.16
N THR A 387 6.55 1.33 14.69
CA THR A 387 6.42 1.89 13.35
C THR A 387 5.70 3.23 13.39
N TYR A 388 5.81 3.99 12.31
CA TYR A 388 5.25 5.34 12.17
C TYR A 388 4.32 5.44 10.95
N CYS A 389 3.81 4.28 10.53
CA CYS A 389 2.66 4.15 9.65
C CYS A 389 1.60 3.31 10.35
N THR A 390 0.42 3.90 10.57
CA THR A 390 -0.73 3.25 11.22
C THR A 390 -1.15 1.95 10.54
N ASN A 391 -1.08 1.90 9.20
CA ASN A 391 -1.40 0.69 8.47
C ASN A 391 -0.37 -0.42 8.70
N CYS A 392 0.92 -0.10 8.79
CA CYS A 392 1.93 -1.10 9.15
C CYS A 392 1.66 -1.65 10.56
N ARG A 393 1.38 -0.74 11.51
CA ARG A 393 1.08 -1.09 12.90
C ARG A 393 -0.10 -2.06 13.00
N ASP A 394 -1.20 -1.74 12.32
CA ASP A 394 -2.42 -2.55 12.40
C ASP A 394 -2.26 -3.90 11.70
N ILE A 395 -1.49 -3.99 10.61
CA ILE A 395 -1.16 -5.28 9.98
C ILE A 395 -0.33 -6.17 10.88
N PHE A 396 0.62 -5.62 11.64
CA PHE A 396 1.42 -6.42 12.56
C PHE A 396 0.61 -6.85 13.79
N ALA A 397 -0.21 -5.95 14.33
CA ALA A 397 -1.11 -6.27 15.43
C ALA A 397 -2.13 -7.36 15.06
N ASP A 398 -2.68 -7.36 13.84
CA ASP A 398 -3.56 -8.41 13.31
C ASP A 398 -2.88 -9.80 13.27
N ARG A 399 -1.55 -9.82 13.11
CA ARG A 399 -0.71 -11.03 13.14
C ARG A 399 -0.15 -11.33 14.53
N ASN A 400 -0.70 -10.71 15.59
CA ASN A 400 -0.28 -10.87 16.98
C ASN A 400 1.20 -10.49 17.24
N LYS A 401 1.82 -9.70 16.37
CA LYS A 401 3.16 -9.14 16.64
C LYS A 401 2.98 -7.94 17.58
N PRO A 402 3.60 -7.92 18.78
CA PRO A 402 3.58 -6.75 19.64
C PRO A 402 4.08 -5.53 18.88
N CYS A 403 3.21 -4.54 18.71
CA CYS A 403 3.50 -3.40 17.85
C CYS A 403 2.86 -2.11 18.35
N ARG A 404 3.69 -1.08 18.50
CA ARG A 404 3.27 0.30 18.77
C ARG A 404 3.37 1.15 17.51
N HIS A 405 2.46 2.10 17.40
CA HIS A 405 2.73 3.29 16.60
C HIS A 405 3.68 4.17 17.40
N VAL A 406 4.58 4.93 16.75
CA VAL A 406 5.51 5.82 17.48
C VAL A 406 4.76 6.81 18.38
N LEU A 407 3.54 7.22 17.98
CA LEU A 407 2.70 8.11 18.78
C LEU A 407 2.22 7.48 20.10
N ASP A 408 2.10 6.15 20.19
CA ASP A 408 1.83 5.48 21.47
C ASP A 408 2.94 5.80 22.49
N VAL A 409 4.19 5.81 22.01
CA VAL A 409 5.36 6.15 22.84
C VAL A 409 5.40 7.64 23.16
N LEU A 410 5.21 8.51 22.16
CA LEU A 410 5.36 9.96 22.36
C LEU A 410 4.27 10.56 23.25
N PHE A 411 3.08 9.96 23.28
CA PHE A 411 1.92 10.52 23.98
C PHE A 411 1.30 9.61 25.03
N ASN A 412 1.92 8.45 25.30
CA ASN A 412 1.44 7.44 26.25
C ASN A 412 -0.05 7.10 26.02
N ILE A 413 -0.34 6.59 24.82
CA ILE A 413 -1.72 6.32 24.38
C ILE A 413 -2.09 4.86 24.61
N ASN A 414 -1.40 3.93 23.95
CA ASN A 414 -1.67 2.50 24.06
C ASN A 414 -0.42 1.66 24.37
N ASP A 415 -0.66 0.40 24.74
CA ASP A 415 0.36 -0.63 24.79
C ASP A 415 0.63 -1.28 23.42
N GLU A 416 1.60 -2.20 23.39
CA GLU A 416 2.01 -2.96 22.20
C GLU A 416 1.05 -4.10 21.80
N LEU A 417 0.12 -4.48 22.66
CA LEU A 417 -0.81 -5.60 22.45
C LEU A 417 -2.18 -5.14 21.93
N ARG A 418 -2.44 -3.83 21.85
CA ARG A 418 -3.70 -3.27 21.33
C ARG A 418 -4.02 -3.86 19.94
N LYS A 419 -5.19 -4.47 19.81
CA LYS A 419 -5.69 -5.02 18.54
C LYS A 419 -6.04 -3.90 17.54
N PRO A 420 -5.97 -4.15 16.23
CA PRO A 420 -6.46 -3.18 15.26
C PRO A 420 -8.00 -3.06 15.36
N PRO A 421 -8.57 -1.86 15.13
CA PRO A 421 -10.02 -1.72 15.03
C PRO A 421 -10.54 -2.38 13.74
N SER A 422 -11.78 -2.84 13.81
CA SER A 422 -12.56 -3.29 12.65
C SER A 422 -12.76 -2.17 11.62
N LEU A 423 -13.13 -2.54 10.40
CA LEU A 423 -13.43 -1.61 9.31
C LEU A 423 -14.59 -0.66 9.67
N THR A 424 -15.57 -1.14 10.45
CA THR A 424 -16.66 -0.30 10.96
C THR A 424 -16.17 0.67 12.02
N GLU A 425 -15.42 0.19 13.03
CA GLU A 425 -14.84 1.06 14.06
C GLU A 425 -13.96 2.14 13.42
N ARG A 426 -13.22 1.82 12.36
CA ARG A 426 -12.45 2.81 11.59
C ARG A 426 -13.30 3.94 11.00
N ARG A 427 -14.53 3.65 10.54
CA ARG A 427 -15.48 4.68 10.08
C ARG A 427 -16.01 5.48 11.27
N SER A 428 -16.47 4.80 12.32
CA SER A 428 -16.98 5.44 13.53
C SER A 428 -15.95 6.37 14.18
N ASN A 429 -14.70 5.91 14.32
CA ASN A 429 -13.58 6.68 14.87
C ASN A 429 -13.36 8.00 14.13
N ARG A 430 -13.47 8.02 12.79
CA ARG A 430 -13.35 9.27 12.02
C ARG A 430 -14.48 10.25 12.31
N VAL A 431 -15.72 9.75 12.45
CA VAL A 431 -16.89 10.58 12.78
C VAL A 431 -16.76 11.12 14.20
N THR A 432 -16.45 10.27 15.18
CA THR A 432 -16.27 10.65 16.58
C THR A 432 -15.11 11.63 16.73
N LEU A 433 -13.99 11.43 16.02
CA LEU A 433 -12.87 12.36 16.01
C LEU A 433 -13.28 13.74 15.48
N LYS A 434 -14.04 13.80 14.37
CA LYS A 434 -14.58 15.07 13.87
C LYS A 434 -15.43 15.77 14.93
N ALA A 435 -16.39 15.04 15.52
CA ALA A 435 -17.28 15.59 16.55
C ALA A 435 -16.48 16.10 17.76
N ALA A 436 -15.51 15.32 18.25
CA ALA A 436 -14.67 15.69 19.38
C ALA A 436 -13.84 16.95 19.09
N LEU A 437 -13.26 17.07 17.90
CA LEU A 437 -12.49 18.26 17.52
C LEU A 437 -13.37 19.51 17.43
N LEU A 438 -14.51 19.43 16.73
CA LEU A 438 -15.43 20.58 16.59
C LEU A 438 -15.93 21.07 17.95
N LYS A 439 -16.33 20.14 18.83
CA LYS A 439 -16.81 20.45 20.17
C LYS A 439 -15.71 20.99 21.09
N ASN A 440 -14.58 20.31 21.17
CA ASN A 440 -13.56 20.61 22.20
C ASN A 440 -12.61 21.75 21.82
N ILE A 441 -12.43 22.02 20.52
CA ILE A 441 -11.48 23.01 20.03
C ILE A 441 -12.17 24.28 19.53
N TRP A 442 -13.30 24.14 18.82
CA TRP A 442 -14.04 25.27 18.24
C TRP A 442 -15.36 25.58 18.96
N TYR A 443 -15.77 24.78 19.96
CA TYR A 443 -17.03 24.94 20.68
C TYR A 443 -18.26 25.00 19.75
N GLU A 444 -18.18 24.29 18.63
CA GLU A 444 -19.28 24.18 17.67
C GLU A 444 -20.22 23.07 18.12
N ASP A 445 -21.53 23.38 18.12
CA ASP A 445 -22.55 22.37 18.32
C ASP A 445 -22.48 21.36 17.16
N TYR A 446 -22.36 20.10 17.51
CA TYR A 446 -22.37 18.99 16.56
C TYR A 446 -23.58 18.12 16.86
N GLU A 447 -24.58 18.18 15.99
CA GLU A 447 -25.72 17.28 16.07
C GLU A 447 -25.25 15.86 15.78
N GLU A 448 -25.43 14.97 16.76
CA GLU A 448 -25.19 13.55 16.55
C GLU A 448 -26.15 13.04 15.47
N ALA A 449 -25.61 12.23 14.55
CA ALA A 449 -26.44 11.58 13.54
C ALA A 449 -27.54 10.75 14.22
N PRO A 450 -28.74 10.66 13.62
CA PRO A 450 -29.84 9.90 14.20
C PRO A 450 -29.40 8.47 14.54
N GLN A 451 -29.85 7.98 15.69
CA GLN A 451 -29.52 6.62 16.13
C GLN A 451 -29.93 5.62 15.05
N LYS A 452 -28.95 4.85 14.60
CA LYS A 452 -29.17 3.74 13.67
C LYS A 452 -29.73 2.55 14.47
N PRO A 453 -30.54 1.67 13.84
CA PRO A 453 -30.95 0.42 14.48
C PRO A 453 -29.72 -0.34 14.99
N ALA A 454 -29.80 -0.84 16.22
CA ALA A 454 -28.75 -1.67 16.78
C ALA A 454 -28.64 -2.96 15.94
N ILE A 455 -27.41 -3.40 15.70
CA ILE A 455 -27.17 -4.71 15.11
C ILE A 455 -26.21 -5.48 16.02
N PHE A 456 -26.52 -6.74 16.28
CA PHE A 456 -25.74 -7.59 17.16
C PHE A 456 -24.95 -8.59 16.31
N ILE A 457 -23.62 -8.49 16.33
CA ILE A 457 -22.70 -9.30 15.53
C ILE A 457 -21.75 -10.04 16.48
N SER A 458 -21.60 -11.36 16.32
CA SER A 458 -20.63 -12.11 17.14
C SER A 458 -19.18 -11.77 16.77
N PRO A 459 -18.20 -11.94 17.68
CA PRO A 459 -16.79 -11.69 17.37
C PRO A 459 -16.28 -12.47 16.16
N GLU A 460 -16.69 -13.73 16.00
CA GLU A 460 -16.30 -14.62 14.90
C GLU A 460 -16.89 -14.12 13.57
N LEU A 461 -18.14 -13.66 13.59
CA LEU A 461 -18.77 -13.08 12.40
C LEU A 461 -18.10 -11.76 12.04
N MET A 462 -17.81 -10.89 13.01
CA MET A 462 -17.12 -9.62 12.77
C MET A 462 -15.76 -9.84 12.08
N ASP A 463 -14.98 -10.82 12.55
CA ASP A 463 -13.71 -11.21 11.93
C ASP A 463 -13.89 -11.69 10.47
N LYS A 464 -14.94 -12.48 10.18
CA LYS A 464 -15.31 -12.83 8.80
C LYS A 464 -15.65 -11.59 7.96
N LEU A 465 -16.46 -10.66 8.47
CA LEU A 465 -16.87 -9.45 7.75
C LEU A 465 -15.67 -8.57 7.40
N ASN A 466 -14.74 -8.39 8.35
CA ASN A 466 -13.50 -7.66 8.12
C ASN A 466 -12.66 -8.28 7.00
N ARG A 467 -12.51 -9.61 6.97
CA ARG A 467 -11.82 -10.32 5.87
C ARG A 467 -12.51 -10.16 4.52
N GLN A 468 -13.84 -10.04 4.52
CA GLN A 468 -14.64 -9.87 3.31
C GLN A 468 -14.85 -8.40 2.92
N LEU A 469 -14.25 -7.46 3.66
CA LEU A 469 -14.37 -6.02 3.45
C LEU A 469 -15.83 -5.52 3.49
N ILE A 470 -16.63 -6.10 4.39
CA ILE A 470 -18.03 -5.73 4.64
C ILE A 470 -18.07 -4.90 5.92
N VAL A 471 -18.69 -3.72 5.87
CA VAL A 471 -18.91 -2.90 7.06
C VAL A 471 -20.36 -2.95 7.51
N GLU A 472 -20.61 -2.58 8.76
CA GLU A 472 -21.96 -2.57 9.32
C GLU A 472 -22.93 -1.64 8.58
N ASP A 473 -22.44 -0.57 7.96
CA ASP A 473 -23.29 0.31 7.13
C ASP A 473 -23.86 -0.44 5.93
N ASP A 474 -23.07 -1.32 5.28
CA ASP A 474 -23.55 -2.14 4.15
C ASP A 474 -24.69 -3.07 4.62
N ILE A 475 -24.56 -3.63 5.83
CA ILE A 475 -25.56 -4.50 6.49
C ILE A 475 -26.83 -3.72 6.81
N ARG A 476 -26.69 -2.56 7.48
CA ARG A 476 -27.83 -1.73 7.89
C ARG A 476 -28.63 -1.22 6.69
N ASP A 477 -27.94 -0.81 5.63
CA ASP A 477 -28.59 -0.34 4.40
C ASP A 477 -29.37 -1.48 3.74
N THR A 478 -28.82 -2.70 3.75
CA THR A 478 -29.51 -3.89 3.22
C THR A 478 -30.75 -4.24 4.05
N ILE A 479 -30.63 -4.30 5.39
CA ILE A 479 -31.79 -4.56 6.27
C ILE A 479 -32.86 -3.49 6.06
N LYS A 480 -32.47 -2.20 6.06
CA LYS A 480 -33.41 -1.09 5.84
C LYS A 480 -34.16 -1.24 4.52
N TYR A 481 -33.46 -1.58 3.44
CA TYR A 481 -34.09 -1.84 2.16
C TYR A 481 -35.08 -3.00 2.27
N CYS A 482 -34.66 -4.16 2.76
CA CYS A 482 -35.50 -5.36 2.92
C CYS A 482 -36.75 -5.13 3.77
N GLU A 483 -36.63 -4.38 4.88
CA GLU A 483 -37.77 -4.03 5.74
C GLU A 483 -38.74 -3.04 5.05
N SER A 484 -38.23 -2.12 4.23
CA SER A 484 -39.05 -1.12 3.54
C SER A 484 -39.71 -1.64 2.26
N SER A 485 -39.06 -2.54 1.53
CA SER A 485 -39.54 -3.06 0.25
C SER A 485 -40.29 -4.38 0.37
N GLY A 486 -40.11 -5.10 1.49
CA GLY A 486 -40.58 -6.47 1.64
C GLY A 486 -39.72 -7.50 0.89
N ASN A 487 -38.59 -7.09 0.29
CA ASN A 487 -37.65 -7.98 -0.41
C ASN A 487 -36.82 -8.81 0.59
N LYS A 488 -37.51 -9.72 1.29
CA LYS A 488 -36.96 -10.65 2.28
C LYS A 488 -37.77 -11.94 2.34
N ILE A 489 -37.10 -13.04 2.61
CA ILE A 489 -37.70 -14.37 2.80
C ILE A 489 -37.58 -14.75 4.27
N PHE A 490 -38.69 -15.13 4.90
CA PHE A 490 -38.71 -15.63 6.27
C PHE A 490 -38.55 -17.17 6.26
N ASN A 491 -37.61 -17.68 7.05
CA ASN A 491 -37.48 -19.12 7.32
C ASN A 491 -38.12 -19.45 8.67
N PRO A 492 -39.30 -20.09 8.71
CA PRO A 492 -39.99 -20.41 9.96
C PRO A 492 -39.31 -21.51 10.78
N GLU A 493 -38.52 -22.40 10.17
CA GLU A 493 -37.85 -23.50 10.90
C GLU A 493 -36.69 -23.00 11.76
N GLN A 494 -35.97 -21.97 11.28
CA GLN A 494 -34.78 -21.44 11.92
C GLN A 494 -34.97 -20.02 12.50
N ASP A 495 -36.17 -19.47 12.32
CA ASP A 495 -36.60 -18.16 12.82
C ASP A 495 -35.63 -17.03 12.41
N TYR A 496 -35.49 -16.80 11.10
CA TYR A 496 -34.72 -15.66 10.57
C TYR A 496 -35.27 -15.17 9.24
N TYR A 497 -34.83 -13.97 8.85
CA TYR A 497 -35.00 -13.39 7.52
C TYR A 497 -33.71 -13.49 6.71
N ILE A 498 -33.86 -13.73 5.41
CA ILE A 498 -32.80 -13.55 4.42
C ILE A 498 -33.26 -12.44 3.48
N GLY A 499 -32.46 -11.40 3.36
CA GLY A 499 -32.71 -10.30 2.44
C GLY A 499 -31.45 -9.97 1.65
N HIS A 500 -31.64 -9.30 0.51
CA HIS A 500 -30.52 -8.77 -0.25
C HIS A 500 -30.80 -7.40 -0.84
N GLN A 501 -29.70 -6.69 -1.10
CA GLN A 501 -29.74 -5.40 -1.79
C GLN A 501 -28.50 -5.26 -2.65
N ARG A 502 -28.70 -4.78 -3.88
CA ARG A 502 -27.61 -4.33 -4.73
C ARG A 502 -27.14 -2.94 -4.29
N GLN A 503 -25.88 -2.84 -3.88
CA GLN A 503 -25.21 -1.60 -3.51
C GLN A 503 -23.97 -1.42 -4.41
N GLY A 504 -24.13 -0.60 -5.45
CA GLY A 504 -23.12 -0.41 -6.48
C GLY A 504 -22.90 -1.68 -7.32
N ILE A 505 -21.68 -2.21 -7.29
CA ILE A 505 -21.29 -3.41 -8.07
C ILE A 505 -21.50 -4.73 -7.30
N PHE A 506 -21.81 -4.66 -6.00
CA PHE A 506 -22.01 -5.82 -5.16
C PHE A 506 -23.48 -5.94 -4.77
N THR A 507 -23.94 -7.18 -4.66
CA THR A 507 -25.17 -7.51 -3.95
C THR A 507 -24.78 -8.05 -2.59
N TYR A 508 -25.36 -7.50 -1.54
CA TYR A 508 -25.15 -7.92 -0.16
C TYR A 508 -26.33 -8.77 0.28
N TRP A 509 -26.05 -9.92 0.89
CA TRP A 509 -27.05 -10.78 1.52
C TRP A 509 -26.87 -10.73 3.01
N VAL A 510 -27.96 -10.46 3.73
CA VAL A 510 -27.97 -10.43 5.19
C VAL A 510 -28.95 -11.48 5.69
N ILE A 511 -28.47 -12.35 6.58
CA ILE A 511 -29.29 -13.29 7.34
C ILE A 511 -29.42 -12.73 8.75
N TYR A 512 -30.63 -12.38 9.17
CA TYR A 512 -30.86 -11.66 10.42
C TYR A 512 -32.17 -12.04 11.11
N ARG A 513 -32.21 -11.85 12.42
CA ARG A 513 -33.42 -12.00 13.25
C ARG A 513 -33.78 -10.65 13.86
N ALA A 514 -35.06 -10.31 13.86
CA ALA A 514 -35.55 -9.14 14.58
C ALA A 514 -35.53 -9.40 16.10
N GLU A 515 -34.97 -8.48 16.86
CA GLU A 515 -34.99 -8.48 18.33
C GLU A 515 -35.59 -7.14 18.81
N ASN A 516 -36.03 -7.06 20.07
CA ASN A 516 -36.80 -5.91 20.60
C ASN A 516 -36.17 -4.54 20.30
N ASP A 517 -34.84 -4.44 20.31
CA ASP A 517 -34.09 -3.18 20.14
C ASP A 517 -33.21 -3.14 18.87
N GLY A 518 -33.39 -4.07 17.92
CA GLY A 518 -32.57 -4.11 16.72
C GLY A 518 -32.58 -5.44 15.95
N TYR A 519 -31.45 -5.80 15.36
CA TYR A 519 -31.31 -7.01 14.54
C TYR A 519 -30.10 -7.85 14.94
N ARG A 520 -30.31 -9.12 15.24
CA ARG A 520 -29.19 -10.07 15.41
C ARG A 520 -28.76 -10.58 14.04
N ILE A 521 -27.49 -10.37 13.71
CA ILE A 521 -26.93 -10.82 12.43
C ILE A 521 -26.40 -12.23 12.60
N ILE A 522 -26.96 -13.16 11.84
CA ILE A 522 -26.56 -14.57 11.81
C ILE A 522 -25.42 -14.74 10.81
N ASN A 523 -25.52 -14.11 9.64
CA ASN A 523 -24.51 -14.17 8.59
C ASN A 523 -24.65 -13.01 7.60
N THR A 524 -23.56 -12.68 6.92
CA THR A 524 -23.57 -11.77 5.78
C THR A 524 -22.50 -12.19 4.79
N TYR A 525 -22.76 -11.96 3.51
CA TYR A 525 -21.80 -12.13 2.42
C TYR A 525 -22.19 -11.25 1.23
N CYS A 526 -21.25 -11.03 0.31
CA CYS A 526 -21.51 -10.29 -0.91
C CYS A 526 -20.94 -11.00 -2.14
N HIS A 527 -21.61 -10.80 -3.28
CA HIS A 527 -21.18 -11.31 -4.59
C HIS A 527 -21.39 -10.26 -5.67
N ARG A 528 -20.59 -10.35 -6.73
CA ARG A 528 -20.76 -9.56 -7.95
C ARG A 528 -21.81 -10.21 -8.85
N LEU A 529 -23.07 -10.12 -8.46
CA LEU A 529 -24.19 -10.73 -9.17
C LEU A 529 -25.31 -9.69 -9.34
N ASN A 530 -25.86 -9.61 -10.55
CA ASN A 530 -27.08 -8.88 -10.84
C ASN A 530 -28.27 -9.84 -10.76
N ILE A 531 -29.27 -9.54 -9.94
CA ILE A 531 -30.52 -10.30 -9.92
C ILE A 531 -31.47 -9.53 -10.83
N GLU A 532 -31.72 -10.06 -12.02
CA GLU A 532 -32.69 -9.50 -12.97
C GLU A 532 -34.07 -10.10 -12.68
N GLY A 533 -35.07 -9.25 -12.45
CA GLY A 533 -36.47 -9.68 -12.27
C GLY A 533 -37.09 -9.41 -10.89
N GLU A 534 -36.61 -8.43 -10.12
CA GLU A 534 -37.34 -7.87 -8.97
C GLU A 534 -38.48 -6.93 -9.38
#